data_AF-A0A7W1K397-F1
#
_entry.id   AF-A0A7W1K397-F1
#
_cell.length_a   1.000
_cell.length_b   1.000
_cell.length_c   1.000
_cell.angle_alpha   90.00
_cell.angle_beta   90.00
_cell.angle_gamma   90.00
#
_symmetry.space_group_name_H-M   'P 1'
#
loop_
_entity.id
_entity.type
_entity.pdbx_description
1 polymer ?
#
loop_
_entity_poly.entity_id
_entity_poly.type
_entity_poly.pdbx_seq_one_letter_code
_entity_poly.pdbx_strand_id
1 'polypeptide(L)' 'PAETCGELQTLFGNAVAVYLCQEGPLDGVASTVIDLAHGPATIIREGSVPRDALVEVLPDESSLLDSRSS' A
#
# COMPACT_ATOMS: atom_id res chain seq x y z
N PRO A 1 -10.66 -2.23 3.30
CA PRO A 1 -9.94 -3.17 4.19
C PRO A 1 -10.68 -3.21 5.53
N ALA A 2 -10.42 -4.20 6.40
CA ALA A 2 -10.88 -4.10 7.77
C ALA A 2 -10.02 -3.06 8.51
N GLU A 3 -10.66 -2.09 9.15
CA GLU A 3 -10.01 -0.97 9.83
C GLU A 3 -10.14 -1.06 11.35
N THR A 4 -10.94 -2.01 11.86
CA THR A 4 -11.14 -2.22 13.29
C THR A 4 -10.95 -3.68 13.68
N CYS A 5 -10.66 -3.92 14.97
CA CYS A 5 -10.57 -5.29 15.47
C CYS A 5 -11.92 -6.04 15.38
N GLY A 6 -13.03 -5.32 15.53
CA GLY A 6 -14.37 -5.88 15.37
C GLY A 6 -14.65 -6.34 13.94
N GLU A 7 -14.22 -5.56 12.95
CA GLU A 7 -14.29 -5.96 11.54
C GLU A 7 -13.43 -7.19 11.26
N LEU A 8 -12.20 -7.24 11.77
CA LEU A 8 -11.32 -8.42 11.63
C LEU A 8 -11.95 -9.68 12.23
N GLN A 9 -12.51 -9.59 13.44
CA GLN A 9 -13.20 -10.71 14.08
C GLN A 9 -14.45 -11.13 13.30
N THR A 10 -15.20 -10.19 12.73
CA THR A 10 -16.37 -10.49 11.89
C THR A 10 -15.96 -11.20 10.60
N LEU A 11 -14.86 -10.79 9.98
CA LEU A 11 -14.35 -11.36 8.73
C LEU A 11 -13.74 -12.75 8.90
N PHE A 12 -12.92 -12.94 9.94
CA PHE A 12 -12.11 -14.15 10.09
C PHE A 12 -12.61 -15.11 11.18
N GLY A 13 -13.39 -14.63 12.15
CA GLY A 13 -13.97 -15.44 13.22
C GLY A 13 -12.96 -16.37 13.89
N ASN A 14 -13.25 -17.67 13.87
CA ASN A 14 -12.40 -18.70 14.48
C ASN A 14 -11.31 -19.25 13.53
N ALA A 15 -11.18 -18.73 12.30
CA ALA A 15 -10.09 -19.12 11.40
C ALA A 15 -8.73 -18.60 11.87
N VAL A 16 -8.73 -17.59 12.74
CA VAL A 16 -7.54 -16.99 13.35
C VAL A 16 -7.56 -17.27 14.84
N ALA A 17 -6.44 -17.79 15.35
CA ALA A 17 -6.32 -18.16 16.77
C ALA A 17 -6.16 -16.95 17.71
N VAL A 18 -5.60 -15.84 17.23
CA VAL A 18 -5.28 -14.66 18.05
C VAL A 18 -5.48 -13.37 17.26
N TYR A 19 -6.14 -12.39 17.87
CA TYR A 19 -6.28 -11.03 17.36
C TYR A 19 -5.50 -10.06 18.25
N LEU A 20 -4.57 -9.30 17.66
CA LEU A 20 -3.83 -8.25 18.36
C LEU A 20 -4.53 -6.91 18.11
N CYS A 21 -5.39 -6.51 19.04
CA CYS A 21 -6.16 -5.28 18.91
C CYS A 21 -5.39 -4.06 19.45
N GLN A 22 -5.50 -2.94 18.74
CA GLN A 22 -5.23 -1.59 19.23
C GLN A 22 -6.45 -0.71 18.92
N GLU A 23 -6.52 0.51 19.47
CA GLU A 23 -7.70 1.38 19.31
C GLU A 23 -8.07 1.67 17.85
N GLY A 24 -7.09 1.70 16.95
CA GLY A 24 -7.27 1.80 15.50
C GLY A 24 -5.93 1.70 14.78
N PRO A 25 -5.88 1.47 13.46
CA PRO A 25 -4.64 1.35 12.70
C PRO A 25 -3.76 2.61 12.85
N LEU A 26 -2.44 2.43 12.84
CA LEU A 26 -1.50 3.57 12.91
C LEU A 26 -1.64 4.49 11.70
N ASP A 27 -1.91 3.89 10.53
CA ASP A 27 -2.30 4.55 9.29
C ASP A 27 -3.34 3.69 8.58
N GLY A 28 -4.36 4.34 7.99
CA GLY A 28 -5.53 3.65 7.42
C GLY A 28 -5.35 3.09 6.01
N VAL A 29 -4.21 3.33 5.35
CA VAL A 29 -4.01 2.98 3.94
C VAL A 29 -2.90 1.95 3.80
N ALA A 30 -3.15 0.91 3.00
CA ALA A 30 -2.15 -0.09 2.68
C ALA A 30 -0.94 0.53 1.95
N SER A 31 0.26 -0.01 2.14
CA SER A 31 1.51 0.52 1.59
C SER A 31 1.50 0.66 0.06
N THR A 32 2.25 1.60 -0.50
CA THR A 32 2.51 1.67 -1.94
C THR A 32 3.41 0.51 -2.38
N VAL A 33 3.13 -0.11 -3.53
CA VAL A 33 3.88 -1.24 -4.09
C VAL A 33 4.41 -0.88 -5.47
N ILE A 34 5.70 -1.10 -5.68
CA ILE A 34 6.43 -0.77 -6.92
C ILE A 34 7.14 -2.02 -7.41
N ASP A 35 7.03 -2.30 -8.70
CA ASP A 35 7.89 -3.27 -9.39
C ASP A 35 9.20 -2.61 -9.79
N LEU A 36 10.31 -3.16 -9.35
CA LEU A 36 11.67 -2.78 -9.74
C LEU A 36 12.43 -3.93 -10.41
N ALA A 37 11.79 -5.10 -10.56
CA ALA A 37 12.45 -6.32 -11.03
C ALA A 37 12.36 -6.49 -12.55
N HIS A 38 11.38 -5.86 -13.22
CA HIS A 38 11.06 -6.12 -14.63
C HIS A 38 11.28 -4.93 -15.56
N GLY A 39 12.29 -4.11 -15.30
CA GLY A 39 12.62 -2.93 -16.10
C GLY A 39 12.24 -1.64 -15.38
N PRO A 40 11.81 -0.59 -16.09
CA PRO A 40 11.49 0.70 -15.48
C PRO A 40 10.45 0.58 -14.36
N ALA A 41 10.66 1.33 -13.28
CA ALA A 41 9.84 1.23 -12.09
C ALA A 41 8.37 1.49 -12.39
N THR A 42 7.51 0.61 -11.91
CA THR A 42 6.07 0.70 -12.16
C THR A 42 5.31 0.57 -10.85
N ILE A 43 4.43 1.52 -10.55
CA ILE A 43 3.53 1.41 -9.40
C ILE A 43 2.49 0.33 -9.70
N ILE A 44 2.57 -0.78 -8.97
CA ILE A 44 1.58 -1.86 -9.02
C ILE A 44 0.33 -1.47 -8.24
N ARG A 45 0.52 -0.79 -7.11
CA ARG A 45 -0.58 -0.32 -6.26
C ARG A 45 -0.19 0.96 -5.54
N GLU A 46 -1.00 1.99 -5.70
CA GLU A 46 -0.87 3.22 -4.92
C GLU A 46 -1.37 3.03 -3.49
N GLY A 47 -0.71 3.68 -2.55
CA GLY A 47 -0.93 3.53 -1.11
C GLY A 47 -0.53 4.78 -0.35
N SER A 48 0.01 4.63 0.85
CA SER A 48 0.37 5.77 1.72
C SER A 48 1.50 6.66 1.19
N VAL A 49 2.33 6.18 0.26
CA VAL A 49 3.39 6.98 -0.37
C VAL A 49 2.94 7.42 -1.76
N PRO A 50 2.72 8.73 -1.99
CA PRO A 50 2.23 9.23 -3.26
C PRO A 50 3.32 9.16 -4.34
N ARG A 51 2.91 9.07 -5.60
CA ARG A 51 3.81 9.04 -6.76
C ARG A 51 4.84 10.17 -6.77
N ASP A 52 4.42 11.40 -6.48
CA ASP A 52 5.33 12.55 -6.56
C ASP A 52 6.48 12.42 -5.54
N ALA A 53 6.21 11.87 -4.35
CA ALA A 53 7.26 11.57 -3.36
C ALA A 53 8.21 10.46 -3.85
N LEU A 54 7.70 9.47 -4.59
CA LEU A 54 8.52 8.41 -5.17
C LEU A 54 9.44 8.93 -6.28
N VAL A 55 8.94 9.85 -7.11
CA VAL A 55 9.71 10.50 -8.17
C VAL A 55 10.92 11.26 -7.61
N GLU A 56 10.75 11.92 -6.45
CA GLU A 56 11.85 12.64 -5.81
C GLU A 56 13.00 11.72 -5.35
N VAL A 57 12.68 10.51 -4.89
CA VAL A 57 13.68 9.54 -4.39
C VAL A 57 14.18 8.56 -5.44
N LEU A 58 13.46 8.38 -6.54
CA LEU A 58 13.80 7.50 -7.66
C LEU A 58 13.82 8.30 -9.00
N PRO A 59 14.70 9.30 -9.15
CA PRO A 59 14.66 10.22 -10.28
C PRO A 59 15.03 9.56 -11.63
N ASP A 60 15.77 8.45 -11.60
CA ASP A 60 16.21 7.74 -12.81
C ASP A 60 15.10 6.85 -13.42
N GLU A 61 13.98 6.68 -12.71
CA GLU A 61 12.86 5.83 -13.13
C GLU A 61 11.83 6.62 -13.94
N SER A 62 12.20 6.94 -15.19
CA SER A 62 11.42 7.72 -16.15
C SER A 62 9.96 7.26 -16.35
N SER A 63 9.66 5.97 -16.24
CA SER A 63 8.30 5.43 -16.32
C SER A 63 7.35 5.96 -15.23
N LEU A 64 7.88 6.32 -14.06
CA LEU A 64 7.11 6.92 -12.97
C LEU A 64 6.70 8.38 -13.27
N LEU A 65 7.47 9.05 -14.14
CA LEU A 65 7.23 10.42 -14.62
C LEU A 65 6.22 10.46 -15.77
N ASP A 66 6.29 9.48 -16.68
CA ASP A 66 5.54 9.49 -17.95
C ASP A 66 4.08 9.02 -17.82
N SER A 67 3.71 8.37 -16.72
CA SER A 67 2.36 7.83 -16.51
C SER A 67 1.28 8.87 -16.16
N ARG A 68 1.55 10.17 -16.36
CA ARG A 68 0.55 11.27 -16.29
C ARG A 68 -0.39 11.35 -17.51
N SER A 69 -0.43 10.33 -18.37
CA SER A 69 -1.18 10.37 -19.62
C SER A 69 -2.02 9.11 -19.89
N SER A 70 -3.12 8.96 -19.14
CA SER A 70 -4.41 8.40 -19.62
C SER A 70 -5.50 8.64 -18.60
#